data_AF-A0A673KV71-F1
#
_entry.id   AF-A0A673KV71-F1
#
_cell.length_a   1.000
_cell.length_b   1.000
_cell.length_c   1.000
_cell.angle_alpha   90.00
_cell.angle_beta   90.00
_cell.angle_gamma   90.00
#
_symmetry.space_group_name_H-M   'P 1'
#
loop_
_entity.id
_entity.type
_entity.pdbx_description
1 polymer ?
#
loop_
_entity_poly.entity_id
_entity_poly.type
_entity_poly.pdbx_seq_one_letter_code
_entity_poly.pdbx_strand_id
1 'polypeptide(L)'
;MSEDRAERSDGRIVKMEIDYSANVDQRLPECEKMARDGRLQEAIESLLSLEKQTRTASDMVSTSRILVAIVQLCYEAKDWDALNENIMLLSKRRSQLKQAVAKMVQECYTYVDAVTDLSIKLRLIDTLRTVTAGKIYVEIERARLSKTLAHIKEQNGDVKEAASILQELQVETYGSMEKKEKAEFILEQMRLCIAVKDYIRTQIISKKISTKFFQEEGSEDLKLKYYNLMIQVDQHEGSYLSICKHYRAIYDTPCILEDASKWQQALKSVVLYVILAPYDNEQSDLVHRISIDKKLEEIPKYSGLIKCI
;
A
#
# COMPACT_ATOMS: atom_id res chain seq x y z
N MET A 1 -43.07 19.04 2.19
CA MET A 1 -42.47 17.98 1.35
C MET A 1 -41.48 18.64 0.41
N SER A 2 -40.28 18.05 0.30
CA SER A 2 -39.26 18.35 -0.73
C SER A 2 -38.31 19.51 -0.45
N GLU A 3 -37.41 19.40 0.54
CA GLU A 3 -36.17 20.21 0.57
C GLU A 3 -35.06 19.68 1.51
N ASP A 4 -34.86 18.36 1.61
CA ASP A 4 -33.79 17.81 2.47
C ASP A 4 -32.96 16.69 1.81
N ARG A 5 -32.96 16.65 0.47
CA ARG A 5 -32.12 15.75 -0.34
C ARG A 5 -30.92 16.49 -0.93
N ALA A 6 -30.18 17.21 -0.10
CA ALA A 6 -28.84 17.67 -0.46
C ALA A 6 -27.83 16.66 0.09
N GLU A 7 -27.13 16.01 -0.83
CA GLU A 7 -26.04 15.06 -0.63
C GLU A 7 -25.03 15.58 0.41
N ARG A 8 -25.08 15.02 1.62
CA ARG A 8 -24.08 15.27 2.67
C ARG A 8 -22.86 14.38 2.39
N SER A 9 -22.09 14.77 1.38
CA SER A 9 -20.88 14.12 0.88
C SER A 9 -19.60 14.50 1.64
N ASP A 10 -19.68 15.28 2.70
CA ASP A 10 -18.50 15.82 3.36
C ASP A 10 -18.50 15.41 4.82
N GLY A 11 -17.33 15.00 5.35
CA GLY A 11 -17.10 14.32 6.63
C GLY A 11 -17.48 15.10 7.90
N ARG A 12 -18.45 15.99 7.85
CA ARG A 12 -19.04 16.68 8.99
C ARG A 12 -19.87 15.71 9.81
N ILE A 13 -19.56 15.67 11.09
CA ILE A 13 -20.29 14.95 12.14
C ILE A 13 -21.78 15.24 11.96
N VAL A 14 -22.56 14.19 11.69
CA VAL A 14 -24.02 14.28 11.64
C VAL A 14 -24.48 14.83 12.98
N LYS A 15 -25.32 15.86 12.98
CA LYS A 15 -25.87 16.46 14.19
C LYS A 15 -26.52 15.34 15.00
N MET A 16 -25.91 14.99 16.13
CA MET A 16 -26.40 13.93 17.01
C MET A 16 -27.80 14.31 17.49
N GLU A 17 -28.79 13.47 17.21
CA GLU A 17 -30.16 13.73 17.68
C GLU A 17 -30.31 13.35 19.16
N ILE A 18 -29.60 12.31 19.61
CA ILE A 18 -29.60 11.80 20.98
C ILE A 18 -28.20 11.25 21.28
N ASP A 19 -27.61 11.68 22.40
CA ASP A 19 -26.33 11.20 22.89
C ASP A 19 -26.52 9.94 23.74
N TYR A 20 -25.97 8.82 23.29
CA TYR A 20 -26.02 7.53 24.00
C TYR A 20 -24.73 7.20 24.75
N SER A 21 -23.76 8.12 24.80
CA SER A 21 -22.45 7.91 25.41
C SER A 21 -22.54 7.32 26.82
N ALA A 22 -23.39 7.89 27.69
CA ALA A 22 -23.57 7.41 29.07
C ALA A 22 -24.12 5.96 29.16
N ASN A 23 -25.03 5.58 28.26
CA ASN A 23 -25.55 4.21 28.20
C ASN A 23 -24.47 3.24 27.71
N VAL A 24 -23.66 3.65 26.74
CA VAL A 24 -22.55 2.85 26.23
C VAL A 24 -21.45 2.70 27.29
N ASP A 25 -21.13 3.75 28.03
CA ASP A 25 -20.13 3.72 29.11
C ASP A 25 -20.52 2.78 30.26
N GLN A 26 -21.81 2.61 30.53
CA GLN A 26 -22.29 1.64 31.53
C GLN A 26 -22.34 0.21 30.97
N ARG A 27 -22.84 0.05 29.74
CA ARG A 27 -23.10 -1.27 29.15
C ARG A 27 -21.85 -1.96 28.62
N LEU A 28 -20.85 -1.22 28.14
CA LEU A 28 -19.58 -1.79 27.68
C LEU A 28 -18.89 -2.64 28.75
N PRO A 29 -18.59 -2.12 29.95
CA PRO A 29 -17.92 -2.92 30.98
C PRO A 29 -18.78 -4.07 31.51
N GLU A 30 -20.12 -3.96 31.46
CA GLU A 30 -21.01 -5.09 31.76
C GLU A 30 -20.86 -6.20 30.72
N CYS A 31 -20.84 -5.84 29.43
CA CYS A 31 -20.67 -6.80 28.34
C CYS A 31 -19.26 -7.43 28.36
N GLU A 32 -18.22 -6.69 28.73
CA GLU A 32 -16.87 -7.22 28.95
C GLU A 32 -16.81 -8.24 30.09
N LYS A 33 -17.55 -7.98 31.18
CA LYS A 33 -17.67 -8.96 32.28
C LYS A 33 -18.44 -10.20 31.84
N MET A 34 -19.55 -10.03 31.12
CA MET A 34 -20.33 -11.16 30.59
C MET A 34 -19.51 -12.02 29.62
N ALA A 35 -18.68 -11.40 28.77
CA ALA A 35 -17.78 -12.10 27.87
C ALA A 35 -16.71 -12.90 28.66
N ARG A 36 -16.14 -12.32 29.73
CA ARG A 36 -15.22 -13.02 30.63
C ARG A 36 -15.87 -14.19 31.37
N ASP A 37 -17.16 -14.09 31.68
CA ASP A 37 -17.96 -15.18 32.26
C ASP A 37 -18.31 -16.29 31.25
N GLY A 38 -17.82 -16.21 30.00
CA GLY A 38 -18.09 -17.19 28.94
C GLY A 38 -19.42 -16.99 28.21
N ARG A 39 -20.15 -15.90 28.47
CA ARG A 39 -21.43 -15.55 27.83
C ARG A 39 -21.22 -14.55 26.68
N LEU A 40 -20.33 -14.92 25.75
CA LEU A 40 -19.95 -14.06 24.62
C LEU A 40 -21.15 -13.71 23.72
N GLN A 41 -22.00 -14.70 23.41
CA GLN A 41 -23.15 -14.49 22.51
C GLN A 41 -24.17 -13.51 23.10
N GLU A 42 -24.51 -13.63 24.39
CA GLU A 42 -25.41 -12.70 25.09
C GLU A 42 -24.86 -11.28 25.12
N ALA A 43 -23.53 -11.14 25.36
CA ALA A 43 -22.86 -9.85 25.34
C ALA A 43 -22.92 -9.20 23.94
N ILE A 44 -22.68 -9.98 22.88
CA ILE A 44 -22.77 -9.51 21.50
C ILE A 44 -24.21 -9.10 21.16
N GLU A 45 -25.22 -9.90 21.52
CA GLU A 45 -26.62 -9.56 21.27
C GLU A 45 -27.04 -8.26 21.96
N SER A 46 -26.62 -8.07 23.21
CA SER A 46 -26.81 -6.83 23.96
C SER A 46 -26.18 -5.64 23.22
N LEU A 47 -24.92 -5.76 22.78
CA LEU A 47 -24.24 -4.72 22.01
C LEU A 47 -24.89 -4.47 20.64
N LEU A 48 -25.37 -5.50 19.95
CA LEU A 48 -26.07 -5.36 18.67
C LEU A 48 -27.42 -4.65 18.82
N SER A 49 -28.07 -4.77 19.98
CA SER A 49 -29.29 -4.04 20.31
C SER A 49 -29.02 -2.55 20.52
N LEU A 50 -27.93 -2.22 21.23
CA LEU A 50 -27.47 -0.84 21.43
C LEU A 50 -26.99 -0.22 20.12
N GLU A 51 -26.25 -0.97 19.30
CA GLU A 51 -25.81 -0.54 17.96
C GLU A 51 -27.00 -0.09 17.12
N LYS A 52 -28.12 -0.83 17.18
CA LYS A 52 -29.32 -0.48 16.42
C LYS A 52 -29.85 0.89 16.86
N GLN A 53 -29.90 1.16 18.17
CA GLN A 53 -30.39 2.43 18.72
C GLN A 53 -29.47 3.60 18.36
N THR A 54 -28.16 3.44 18.58
CA THR A 54 -27.17 4.49 18.31
C THR A 54 -27.03 4.78 16.81
N ARG A 55 -27.13 3.75 15.96
CA ARG A 55 -27.16 3.89 14.51
C ARG A 55 -28.41 4.65 14.03
N THR A 56 -29.59 4.32 14.57
CA THR A 56 -30.82 5.07 14.22
C THR A 56 -30.78 6.52 14.67
N ALA A 57 -30.13 6.80 15.80
CA ALA A 57 -29.93 8.16 16.30
C ALA A 57 -28.79 8.92 15.62
N SER A 58 -28.12 8.31 14.63
CA SER A 58 -26.94 8.85 13.95
C SER A 58 -25.79 9.25 14.90
N ASP A 59 -25.72 8.63 16.08
CA ASP A 59 -24.64 8.85 17.04
C ASP A 59 -23.40 8.07 16.59
N MET A 60 -22.54 8.77 15.86
CA MET A 60 -21.33 8.22 15.29
C MET A 60 -20.32 7.75 16.34
N VAL A 61 -20.18 8.47 17.46
CA VAL A 61 -19.15 8.19 18.46
C VAL A 61 -19.50 6.92 19.21
N SER A 62 -20.74 6.84 19.71
CA SER A 62 -21.23 5.66 20.42
C SER A 62 -21.30 4.44 19.52
N THR A 63 -21.80 4.59 18.28
CA THR A 63 -21.85 3.48 17.32
C THR A 63 -20.44 2.95 17.03
N SER A 64 -19.46 3.84 16.79
CA SER A 64 -18.07 3.40 16.56
C SER A 64 -17.51 2.62 17.74
N ARG A 65 -17.73 3.09 18.97
CA ARG A 65 -17.26 2.40 20.19
C ARG A 65 -17.91 1.03 20.35
N ILE A 66 -19.19 0.90 20.06
CA ILE A 66 -19.90 -0.38 20.11
C ILE A 66 -19.33 -1.36 19.08
N LEU A 67 -19.11 -0.92 17.83
CA LEU A 67 -18.51 -1.79 16.81
C LEU A 67 -17.11 -2.26 17.20
N VAL A 68 -16.27 -1.35 17.72
CA VAL A 68 -14.92 -1.67 18.21
C VAL A 68 -14.98 -2.67 19.38
N ALA A 69 -15.88 -2.45 20.33
CA ALA A 69 -16.06 -3.35 21.46
C ALA A 69 -16.51 -4.75 21.03
N ILE A 70 -17.45 -4.89 20.10
CA ILE A 70 -17.86 -6.21 19.58
C ILE A 70 -16.66 -6.97 19.03
N VAL A 71 -15.81 -6.29 18.23
CA VAL A 71 -14.59 -6.88 17.67
C VAL A 71 -13.59 -7.24 18.78
N GLN A 72 -13.37 -6.36 19.76
CA GLN A 72 -12.49 -6.60 20.90
C GLN A 72 -12.91 -7.82 21.71
N LEU A 73 -14.20 -7.96 22.03
CA LEU A 73 -14.72 -9.10 22.78
C LEU A 73 -14.51 -10.43 22.02
N CYS A 74 -14.72 -10.43 20.69
CA CYS A 74 -14.47 -11.63 19.88
C CYS A 74 -12.97 -11.97 19.85
N TYR A 75 -12.10 -10.96 19.79
CA TYR A 75 -10.65 -11.15 19.82
C TYR A 75 -10.17 -11.71 21.18
N GLU A 76 -10.64 -11.15 22.30
CA GLU A 76 -10.29 -11.60 23.66
C GLU A 76 -10.77 -13.04 23.93
N ALA A 77 -11.96 -13.38 23.44
CA ALA A 77 -12.50 -14.74 23.53
C ALA A 77 -11.79 -15.74 22.60
N LYS A 78 -10.89 -15.27 21.71
CA LYS A 78 -10.23 -16.05 20.64
C LYS A 78 -11.22 -16.75 19.70
N ASP A 79 -12.43 -16.22 19.57
CA ASP A 79 -13.46 -16.73 18.66
C ASP A 79 -13.40 -15.96 17.34
N TRP A 80 -12.55 -16.44 16.45
CA TRP A 80 -12.31 -15.84 15.13
C TRP A 80 -13.46 -16.08 14.15
N ASP A 81 -14.25 -17.13 14.35
CA ASP A 81 -15.43 -17.43 13.55
C ASP A 81 -16.51 -16.36 13.83
N ALA A 82 -16.83 -16.17 15.10
CA ALA A 82 -17.76 -15.12 15.55
C ALA A 82 -17.26 -13.73 15.13
N LEU A 83 -15.95 -13.48 15.20
CA LEU A 83 -15.39 -12.19 14.76
C LEU A 83 -15.70 -11.93 13.28
N ASN A 84 -15.39 -12.89 12.39
CA ASN A 84 -15.58 -12.73 10.95
C ASN A 84 -17.07 -12.57 10.59
N GLU A 85 -17.94 -13.34 11.23
CA GLU A 85 -19.40 -13.23 11.04
C GLU A 85 -19.92 -11.85 11.46
N ASN A 86 -19.49 -11.34 12.62
CA ASN A 86 -19.91 -10.03 13.11
C ASN A 86 -19.41 -8.89 12.23
N ILE A 87 -18.15 -8.94 11.76
CA ILE A 87 -17.61 -7.96 10.80
C ILE A 87 -18.46 -7.94 9.52
N MET A 88 -18.79 -9.12 8.98
CA MET A 88 -19.61 -9.24 7.77
C MET A 88 -21.03 -8.71 8.00
N LEU A 89 -21.64 -9.03 9.14
CA LEU A 89 -22.97 -8.57 9.52
C LEU A 89 -23.02 -7.05 9.64
N LEU A 90 -22.12 -6.47 10.45
CA LEU A 90 -22.07 -5.03 10.73
C LEU A 90 -21.76 -4.20 9.48
N SER A 91 -20.93 -4.74 8.58
CA SER A 91 -20.60 -4.12 7.29
C SER A 91 -21.77 -4.11 6.30
N LYS A 92 -22.62 -5.15 6.30
CA LYS A 92 -23.78 -5.29 5.40
C LYS A 92 -25.04 -4.62 5.93
N ARG A 93 -25.07 -4.15 7.19
CA ARG A 93 -26.24 -3.48 7.77
C ARG A 93 -26.59 -2.21 6.98
N ARG A 94 -27.87 -2.10 6.58
CA ARG A 94 -28.41 -0.93 5.87
C ARG A 94 -28.23 0.34 6.71
N SER A 95 -27.80 1.43 6.09
CA SER A 95 -27.60 2.73 6.77
C SER A 95 -26.57 2.71 7.90
N GLN A 96 -25.57 1.83 7.82
CA GLN A 96 -24.45 1.90 8.77
C GLN A 96 -23.61 3.16 8.53
N LEU A 97 -23.12 3.76 9.62
CA LEU A 97 -22.32 4.97 9.58
C LEU A 97 -20.91 4.67 9.03
N LYS A 98 -20.50 5.39 7.97
CA LYS A 98 -19.22 5.16 7.27
C LYS A 98 -18.01 5.22 8.22
N GLN A 99 -17.96 6.22 9.10
CA GLN A 99 -16.86 6.38 10.06
C GLN A 99 -16.83 5.27 11.12
N ALA A 100 -17.98 4.72 11.52
CA ALA A 100 -18.03 3.60 12.45
C ALA A 100 -17.44 2.32 11.85
N VAL A 101 -17.75 2.04 10.57
CA VAL A 101 -17.14 0.92 9.84
C VAL A 101 -15.63 1.15 9.65
N ALA A 102 -15.21 2.38 9.35
CA ALA A 102 -13.79 2.70 9.20
C ALA A 102 -13.01 2.40 10.49
N LYS A 103 -13.48 2.87 11.65
CA LYS A 103 -12.86 2.59 12.95
C LYS A 103 -12.84 1.10 13.29
N MET A 104 -13.94 0.38 13.01
CA MET A 104 -13.99 -1.07 13.19
C MET A 104 -12.92 -1.78 12.36
N VAL A 105 -12.77 -1.43 11.09
CA VAL A 105 -11.78 -2.04 10.18
C VAL A 105 -10.34 -1.70 10.62
N GLN A 106 -10.09 -0.48 11.09
CA GLN A 106 -8.79 -0.07 11.61
C GLN A 106 -8.36 -0.88 12.84
N GLU A 107 -9.28 -1.10 13.78
CA GLU A 107 -9.02 -1.98 14.93
C GLU A 107 -8.76 -3.42 14.47
N CYS A 108 -9.57 -3.94 13.54
CA CYS A 108 -9.37 -5.28 12.98
C CYS A 108 -7.99 -5.44 12.31
N TYR A 109 -7.47 -4.38 11.67
CA TYR A 109 -6.15 -4.37 11.07
C TYR A 109 -5.04 -4.61 12.10
N THR A 110 -5.14 -4.00 13.29
CA THR A 110 -4.16 -4.22 14.37
C THR A 110 -4.12 -5.69 14.82
N TYR A 111 -5.27 -6.38 14.80
CA TYR A 111 -5.33 -7.80 15.13
C TYR A 111 -4.71 -8.69 14.05
N VAL A 112 -4.81 -8.31 12.77
CA VAL A 112 -4.13 -9.03 11.67
C VAL A 112 -2.61 -9.07 11.89
N ASP A 113 -2.04 -7.99 12.42
CA ASP A 113 -0.61 -7.91 12.72
C ASP A 113 -0.23 -8.68 13.99
N ALA A 114 -1.10 -8.71 15.00
CA ALA A 114 -0.89 -9.45 16.24
C ALA A 114 -1.05 -10.97 16.12
N VAL A 115 -1.89 -11.44 15.19
CA VAL A 115 -2.14 -12.88 14.99
C VAL A 115 -0.94 -13.56 14.34
N THR A 116 -0.40 -14.57 15.02
CA THR A 116 0.73 -15.38 14.55
C THR A 116 0.31 -16.57 13.70
N ASP A 117 -0.93 -17.07 13.87
CA ASP A 117 -1.44 -18.21 13.10
C ASP A 117 -1.81 -17.77 11.67
N LEU A 118 -1.12 -18.38 10.70
CA LEU A 118 -1.27 -18.10 9.28
C LEU A 118 -2.69 -18.37 8.77
N SER A 119 -3.35 -19.43 9.24
CA SER A 119 -4.69 -19.81 8.77
C SER A 119 -5.74 -18.79 9.18
N ILE A 120 -5.69 -18.39 10.46
CA ILE A 120 -6.59 -17.37 11.02
C ILE A 120 -6.31 -16.01 10.36
N LYS A 121 -5.03 -15.67 10.16
CA LYS A 121 -4.62 -14.44 9.50
C LYS A 121 -5.18 -14.33 8.08
N LEU A 122 -5.09 -15.38 7.27
CA LEU A 122 -5.64 -15.41 5.91
C LEU A 122 -7.16 -15.22 5.91
N ARG A 123 -7.88 -15.94 6.78
CA ARG A 123 -9.34 -15.81 6.89
C ARG A 123 -9.80 -14.41 7.27
N LEU A 124 -9.13 -13.78 8.23
CA LEU A 124 -9.45 -12.42 8.66
C LEU A 124 -9.17 -11.41 7.54
N ILE A 125 -8.05 -11.55 6.84
CA ILE A 125 -7.71 -10.71 5.68
C ILE A 125 -8.77 -10.85 4.57
N ASP A 126 -9.20 -12.06 4.22
CA ASP A 126 -10.21 -12.26 3.17
C ASP A 126 -11.56 -11.64 3.55
N THR A 127 -11.94 -11.76 4.82
CA THR A 127 -13.14 -11.12 5.36
C THR A 127 -13.05 -9.61 5.26
N LEU A 128 -11.93 -9.01 5.68
CA LEU A 128 -11.71 -7.56 5.61
C LEU A 128 -11.63 -7.05 4.16
N ARG A 129 -10.99 -7.79 3.24
CA ARG A 129 -10.97 -7.46 1.80
C ARG A 129 -12.36 -7.47 1.19
N THR A 130 -13.22 -8.41 1.59
CA THR A 130 -14.62 -8.47 1.15
C THR A 130 -15.42 -7.28 1.70
N VAL A 131 -15.24 -6.95 2.97
CA VAL A 131 -15.94 -5.85 3.66
C VAL A 131 -15.53 -4.47 3.15
N THR A 132 -14.28 -4.30 2.73
CA THR A 132 -13.73 -3.04 2.22
C THR A 132 -13.92 -2.87 0.71
N ALA A 133 -14.39 -3.90 -0.01
CA ALA A 133 -14.63 -3.81 -1.44
C ALA A 133 -15.68 -2.76 -1.80
N GLY A 134 -15.33 -1.84 -2.71
CA GLY A 134 -16.24 -0.80 -3.21
C GLY A 134 -16.51 0.37 -2.26
N LYS A 135 -15.77 0.48 -1.13
CA LYS A 135 -15.97 1.54 -0.14
C LYS A 135 -14.82 2.53 -0.14
N ILE A 136 -15.06 3.72 -0.70
CA ILE A 136 -14.04 4.77 -0.88
C ILE A 136 -13.34 5.19 0.43
N TYR A 137 -14.09 5.19 1.54
CA TYR A 137 -13.61 5.65 2.84
C TYR A 137 -12.70 4.64 3.59
N VAL A 138 -12.49 3.44 3.06
CA VAL A 138 -11.59 2.39 3.63
C VAL A 138 -10.61 1.84 2.57
N GLU A 139 -10.39 2.58 1.48
CA GLU A 139 -9.50 2.15 0.39
C GLU A 139 -8.04 2.01 0.83
N ILE A 140 -7.56 2.89 1.71
CA ILE A 140 -6.20 2.85 2.25
C ILE A 140 -5.97 1.55 3.03
N GLU A 141 -6.89 1.20 3.92
CA GLU A 141 -6.77 -0.02 4.73
C GLU A 141 -6.88 -1.28 3.84
N ARG A 142 -7.71 -1.24 2.81
CA ARG A 142 -7.78 -2.32 1.81
C ARG A 142 -6.44 -2.49 1.07
N ALA A 143 -5.79 -1.39 0.70
CA ALA A 143 -4.49 -1.43 0.03
C ALA A 143 -3.44 -2.08 0.94
N ARG A 144 -3.36 -1.63 2.19
CA ARG A 144 -2.44 -2.19 3.20
C ARG A 144 -2.68 -3.67 3.47
N LEU A 145 -3.93 -4.08 3.68
CA LEU A 145 -4.31 -5.50 3.85
C LEU A 145 -3.89 -6.35 2.66
N SER A 146 -4.05 -5.83 1.43
CA SER A 146 -3.69 -6.58 0.23
C SER A 146 -2.17 -6.66 0.05
N LYS A 147 -1.41 -5.65 0.49
CA LYS A 147 0.06 -5.72 0.56
C LYS A 147 0.51 -6.81 1.52
N THR A 148 -0.09 -6.89 2.71
CA THR A 148 0.20 -7.95 3.69
C THR A 148 -0.15 -9.33 3.13
N LEU A 149 -1.30 -9.46 2.45
CA LEU A 149 -1.70 -10.71 1.81
C LEU A 149 -0.72 -11.13 0.71
N ALA A 150 -0.31 -10.20 -0.14
CA ALA A 150 0.65 -10.46 -1.21
C ALA A 150 2.00 -10.94 -0.63
N HIS A 151 2.45 -10.34 0.47
CA HIS A 151 3.68 -10.77 1.14
C HIS A 151 3.57 -12.20 1.70
N ILE A 152 2.45 -12.54 2.33
CA ILE A 152 2.20 -13.91 2.82
C ILE A 152 2.20 -14.91 1.66
N LYS A 153 1.51 -14.59 0.57
CA LYS A 153 1.44 -15.44 -0.62
C LYS A 153 2.81 -15.62 -1.27
N GLU A 154 3.61 -14.57 -1.31
CA GLU A 154 4.99 -14.63 -1.79
C GLU A 154 5.86 -15.55 -0.93
N GLN A 155 5.77 -15.47 0.40
CA GLN A 155 6.51 -16.36 1.30
C GLN A 155 6.12 -17.84 1.11
N ASN A 156 4.87 -18.10 0.75
CA ASN A 156 4.37 -19.44 0.43
C ASN A 156 4.79 -19.94 -0.97
N GLY A 157 5.43 -19.10 -1.78
CA GLY A 157 5.84 -19.41 -3.16
C GLY A 157 4.79 -19.08 -4.23
N ASP A 158 3.63 -18.56 -3.85
CA ASP A 158 2.53 -18.19 -4.76
C ASP A 158 2.72 -16.78 -5.34
N VAL A 159 3.88 -16.53 -5.97
CA VAL A 159 4.26 -15.20 -6.48
C VAL A 159 3.29 -14.68 -7.55
N LYS A 160 2.69 -15.59 -8.34
CA LYS A 160 1.70 -15.23 -9.37
C LYS A 160 0.41 -14.67 -8.77
N GLU A 161 -0.09 -15.30 -7.71
CA GLU A 161 -1.30 -14.82 -7.02
C GLU A 161 -1.00 -13.50 -6.30
N ALA A 162 0.15 -13.39 -5.64
CA ALA A 162 0.60 -12.17 -4.99
C ALA A 162 0.64 -10.99 -5.98
N ALA A 163 1.20 -11.20 -7.18
CA ALA A 163 1.23 -10.20 -8.24
C ALA A 163 -0.18 -9.80 -8.70
N SER A 164 -1.09 -10.76 -8.90
CA SER A 164 -2.47 -10.48 -9.32
C SER A 164 -3.24 -9.66 -8.28
N ILE A 165 -3.14 -10.04 -7.01
CA ILE A 165 -3.81 -9.35 -5.89
C ILE A 165 -3.36 -7.89 -5.82
N LEU A 166 -2.06 -7.64 -5.95
CA LEU A 166 -1.53 -6.28 -5.85
C LEU A 166 -1.87 -5.46 -7.11
N GLN A 167 -1.94 -6.09 -8.29
CA GLN A 167 -2.30 -5.43 -9.56
C GLN A 167 -3.77 -5.01 -9.64
N GLU A 168 -4.69 -5.73 -8.98
CA GLU A 168 -6.11 -5.34 -8.91
C GLU A 168 -6.32 -3.99 -8.22
N LEU A 169 -5.37 -3.57 -7.38
CA LEU A 169 -5.41 -2.28 -6.70
C LEU A 169 -4.80 -1.18 -7.59
N GLN A 170 -5.65 -0.29 -8.07
CA GLN A 170 -5.24 0.93 -8.77
C GLN A 170 -4.91 2.04 -7.76
N VAL A 171 -3.81 1.87 -7.03
CA VAL A 171 -3.38 2.82 -5.98
C VAL A 171 -3.12 4.24 -6.52
N GLU A 172 -2.88 4.38 -7.82
CA GLU A 172 -2.73 5.67 -8.49
C GLU A 172 -3.98 6.54 -8.41
N THR A 173 -5.18 5.96 -8.30
CA THR A 173 -6.44 6.70 -8.26
C THR A 173 -6.84 7.14 -6.85
N TYR A 174 -6.17 6.64 -5.80
CA TYR A 174 -6.55 6.91 -4.42
C TYR A 174 -6.16 8.33 -3.99
N GLY A 175 -7.11 9.28 -4.04
CA GLY A 175 -6.84 10.68 -3.70
C GLY A 175 -6.35 10.92 -2.27
N SER A 176 -6.75 10.07 -1.33
CA SER A 176 -6.44 10.18 0.11
C SER A 176 -5.09 9.57 0.53
N MET A 177 -4.43 8.85 -0.36
CA MET A 177 -3.18 8.15 -0.05
C MET A 177 -1.96 9.04 -0.32
N GLU A 178 -0.96 8.98 0.57
CA GLU A 178 0.26 9.77 0.45
C GLU A 178 1.05 9.41 -0.81
N LYS A 179 1.70 10.41 -1.43
CA LYS A 179 2.49 10.20 -2.66
C LYS A 179 3.62 9.17 -2.47
N LYS A 180 4.30 9.19 -1.31
CA LYS A 180 5.37 8.24 -0.98
C LYS A 180 4.83 6.81 -0.87
N GLU A 181 3.74 6.63 -0.13
CA GLU A 181 3.10 5.32 0.01
C GLU A 181 2.64 4.79 -1.36
N LYS A 182 2.05 5.64 -2.23
CA LYS A 182 1.69 5.25 -3.60
C LYS A 182 2.90 4.75 -4.39
N ALA A 183 4.00 5.49 -4.37
CA ALA A 183 5.21 5.10 -5.09
C ALA A 183 5.75 3.75 -4.59
N GLU A 184 5.78 3.52 -3.27
CA GLU A 184 6.17 2.24 -2.69
C GLU A 184 5.30 1.08 -3.17
N PHE A 185 3.98 1.27 -3.22
CA PHE A 185 3.06 0.26 -3.72
C PHE A 185 3.30 -0.08 -5.19
N ILE A 186 3.50 0.94 -6.03
CA ILE A 186 3.75 0.74 -7.45
C ILE A 186 5.10 0.04 -7.67
N LEU A 187 6.14 0.39 -6.90
CA LEU A 187 7.44 -0.30 -6.94
C LEU A 187 7.33 -1.76 -6.50
N GLU A 188 6.49 -2.04 -5.52
CA GLU A 188 6.26 -3.42 -5.06
C GLU A 188 5.50 -4.24 -6.12
N GLN A 189 4.53 -3.64 -6.80
CA GLN A 189 3.89 -4.24 -7.98
C GLN A 189 4.92 -4.56 -9.06
N MET A 190 5.81 -3.63 -9.39
CA MET A 190 6.89 -3.86 -10.37
C MET A 190 7.78 -5.03 -9.97
N ARG A 191 8.22 -5.09 -8.71
CA ARG A 191 9.07 -6.18 -8.20
C ARG A 191 8.40 -7.54 -8.36
N LEU A 192 7.13 -7.67 -7.97
CA LEU A 192 6.37 -8.92 -8.10
C LEU A 192 6.15 -9.30 -9.58
N CYS A 193 5.90 -8.33 -10.46
CA CYS A 193 5.76 -8.59 -11.90
C CYS A 193 7.06 -9.15 -12.51
N ILE A 194 8.20 -8.56 -12.13
CA ILE A 194 9.52 -9.05 -12.57
C ILE A 194 9.78 -10.46 -12.04
N ALA A 195 9.41 -10.77 -10.80
CA ALA A 195 9.54 -12.11 -10.24
C ALA A 195 8.70 -13.16 -11.01
N VAL A 196 7.54 -12.76 -11.56
CA VAL A 196 6.71 -13.58 -12.45
C VAL A 196 7.24 -13.59 -13.90
N LYS A 197 8.27 -12.80 -14.22
CA LYS A 197 8.82 -12.56 -15.56
C LYS A 197 7.84 -11.88 -16.52
N ASP A 198 6.92 -11.07 -15.99
CA ASP A 198 6.00 -10.27 -16.80
C ASP A 198 6.58 -8.86 -17.03
N TYR A 199 7.50 -8.77 -17.98
CA TYR A 199 8.20 -7.53 -18.31
C TYR A 199 7.29 -6.48 -18.96
N ILE A 200 6.34 -6.92 -19.82
CA ILE A 200 5.39 -6.03 -20.50
C ILE A 200 4.51 -5.29 -19.48
N ARG A 201 3.95 -6.01 -18.50
CA ARG A 201 3.18 -5.35 -17.43
C ARG A 201 4.04 -4.43 -16.59
N THR A 202 5.29 -4.81 -16.31
CA THR A 202 6.20 -3.96 -15.55
C THR A 202 6.44 -2.61 -16.24
N GLN A 203 6.59 -2.59 -17.57
CA GLN A 203 6.70 -1.34 -18.35
C GLN A 203 5.42 -0.50 -18.35
N ILE A 204 4.25 -1.13 -18.30
CA ILE A 204 2.98 -0.40 -18.20
C ILE A 204 2.86 0.24 -16.82
N ILE A 205 3.25 -0.49 -15.77
CA ILE A 205 3.21 -0.02 -14.38
C ILE A 205 4.24 1.09 -14.15
N SER A 206 5.44 1.01 -14.75
CA SER A 206 6.48 2.04 -14.58
C SER A 206 6.04 3.41 -15.07
N LYS A 207 5.24 3.47 -16.15
CA LYS A 207 4.65 4.71 -16.68
C LYS A 207 3.68 5.40 -15.71
N LYS A 208 3.19 4.70 -14.67
CA LYS A 208 2.31 5.27 -13.64
C LYS A 208 3.08 6.14 -12.64
N ILE A 209 4.40 5.95 -12.49
CA ILE A 209 5.23 6.79 -11.64
C ILE A 209 5.78 7.95 -12.46
N SER A 210 5.52 9.18 -12.01
CA SER A 210 6.08 10.37 -12.64
C SER A 210 7.56 10.53 -12.26
N THR A 211 8.44 10.74 -13.24
CA THR A 211 9.87 11.00 -12.98
C THR A 211 10.12 12.28 -12.18
N LYS A 212 9.16 13.22 -12.16
CA LYS A 212 9.21 14.43 -11.32
C LYS A 212 9.12 14.11 -9.83
N PHE A 213 8.49 12.99 -9.46
CA PHE A 213 8.40 12.56 -8.06
C PHE A 213 9.79 12.30 -7.46
N PHE A 214 10.71 11.76 -8.27
CA PHE A 214 12.08 11.46 -7.84
C PHE A 214 13.01 12.68 -7.73
N GLN A 215 12.49 13.88 -7.99
CA GLN A 215 13.19 15.15 -7.76
C GLN A 215 12.84 15.75 -6.39
N GLU A 216 11.83 15.20 -5.69
CA GLU A 216 11.43 15.66 -4.35
C GLU A 216 12.40 15.15 -3.27
N GLU A 217 12.67 15.98 -2.24
CA GLU A 217 13.56 15.63 -1.13
C GLU A 217 13.02 14.42 -0.31
N GLY A 218 13.91 13.48 0.01
CA GLY A 218 13.56 12.26 0.74
C GLY A 218 12.83 11.19 -0.09
N SER A 219 13.03 11.19 -1.42
CA SER A 219 12.59 10.14 -2.36
C SER A 219 13.76 9.32 -2.94
N GLU A 220 14.98 9.54 -2.44
CA GLU A 220 16.22 8.99 -2.99
C GLU A 220 16.25 7.45 -2.95
N ASP A 221 15.83 6.84 -1.83
CA ASP A 221 15.76 5.38 -1.71
C ASP A 221 14.77 4.78 -2.71
N LEU A 222 13.62 5.43 -2.90
CA LEU A 222 12.59 5.01 -3.86
C LEU A 222 13.08 5.18 -5.29
N LYS A 223 13.83 6.25 -5.58
CA LYS A 223 14.47 6.50 -6.87
C LYS A 223 15.47 5.38 -7.21
N LEU A 224 16.32 5.00 -6.26
CA LEU A 224 17.27 3.90 -6.44
C LEU A 224 16.56 2.57 -6.67
N LYS A 225 15.53 2.25 -5.86
CA LYS A 225 14.72 1.03 -6.05
C LYS A 225 14.05 1.01 -7.43
N TYR A 226 13.49 2.14 -7.86
CA TYR A 226 12.87 2.28 -9.18
C TYR A 226 13.84 1.97 -10.32
N TYR A 227 14.99 2.66 -10.36
CA TYR A 227 15.93 2.49 -11.47
C TYR A 227 16.57 1.10 -11.49
N ASN A 228 16.83 0.49 -10.33
CA ASN A 228 17.31 -0.89 -10.28
C ASN A 228 16.30 -1.88 -10.89
N LEU A 229 15.00 -1.71 -10.63
CA LEU A 229 13.96 -2.54 -11.24
C LEU A 229 13.85 -2.29 -12.75
N MET A 230 13.95 -1.03 -13.19
CA MET A 230 13.92 -0.67 -14.61
C MET A 230 15.10 -1.26 -15.38
N ILE A 231 16.31 -1.20 -14.81
CA ILE A 231 17.50 -1.81 -15.42
C ILE A 231 17.28 -3.32 -15.64
N GLN A 232 16.69 -4.02 -14.68
CA GLN A 232 16.40 -5.45 -14.81
C GLN A 232 15.42 -5.77 -15.94
N VAL A 233 14.44 -4.89 -16.18
CA VAL A 233 13.49 -5.02 -17.29
C VAL A 233 14.18 -4.76 -18.63
N ASP A 234 14.87 -3.63 -18.75
CA ASP A 234 15.51 -3.24 -20.02
C ASP A 234 16.67 -4.16 -20.40
N GLN A 235 17.34 -4.77 -19.41
CA GLN A 235 18.38 -5.78 -19.63
C GLN A 235 17.80 -7.04 -20.29
N HIS A 236 16.56 -7.41 -19.97
CA HIS A 236 15.90 -8.53 -20.64
C HIS A 236 15.50 -8.19 -22.07
N GLU A 237 15.11 -6.94 -22.35
CA GLU A 237 14.76 -6.49 -23.70
C GLU A 237 15.97 -6.20 -24.60
N GLY A 238 17.16 -6.00 -24.02
CA GLY A 238 18.37 -5.62 -24.75
C GLY A 238 18.44 -4.12 -25.08
N SER A 239 17.65 -3.29 -24.37
CA SER A 239 17.58 -1.84 -24.58
C SER A 239 18.74 -1.11 -23.88
N TYR A 240 19.97 -1.31 -24.35
CA TYR A 240 21.20 -0.80 -23.72
C TYR A 240 21.22 0.74 -23.54
N LEU A 241 20.61 1.48 -24.46
CA LEU A 241 20.51 2.94 -24.37
C LEU A 241 19.65 3.40 -23.17
N SER A 242 18.54 2.70 -22.92
CA SER A 242 17.67 2.97 -21.76
C SER A 242 18.38 2.63 -20.44
N ILE A 243 19.07 1.49 -20.40
CA ILE A 243 19.89 1.08 -19.26
C ILE A 243 20.95 2.15 -18.94
N CYS A 244 21.63 2.69 -19.95
CA CYS A 244 22.59 3.78 -19.79
C CYS A 244 21.94 5.03 -19.15
N LYS A 245 20.75 5.43 -19.61
CA LYS A 245 19.99 6.56 -19.02
C LYS A 245 19.61 6.28 -17.56
N HIS A 246 19.24 5.05 -17.21
CA HIS A 246 18.91 4.66 -15.85
C HIS A 246 20.12 4.68 -14.92
N TYR A 247 21.26 4.12 -15.33
CA TYR A 247 22.49 4.21 -14.55
C TYR A 247 22.99 5.65 -14.38
N ARG A 248 22.80 6.50 -15.38
CA ARG A 248 23.10 7.93 -15.27
C ARG A 248 22.22 8.60 -14.21
N ALA A 249 20.91 8.32 -14.21
CA ALA A 249 20.01 8.87 -13.20
C ALA A 249 20.33 8.38 -11.77
N ILE A 250 20.87 7.16 -11.62
CA ILE A 250 21.43 6.65 -10.36
C ILE A 250 22.67 7.45 -9.97
N TYR A 251 23.61 7.65 -10.90
CA TYR A 251 24.83 8.42 -10.68
C TYR A 251 24.55 9.87 -10.26
N ASP A 252 23.55 10.52 -10.86
CA ASP A 252 23.14 11.89 -10.52
C ASP A 252 22.53 12.03 -9.11
N THR A 253 22.39 10.94 -8.35
CA THR A 253 21.78 10.95 -7.01
C THR A 253 22.83 11.34 -5.94
N PRO A 254 22.56 12.33 -5.07
CA PRO A 254 23.51 12.81 -4.06
C PRO A 254 24.13 11.70 -3.21
N CYS A 255 23.32 10.78 -2.65
CA CYS A 255 23.80 9.66 -1.84
C CYS A 255 24.81 8.75 -2.56
N ILE A 256 24.74 8.67 -3.89
CA ILE A 256 25.66 7.86 -4.70
C ILE A 256 26.95 8.64 -4.95
N LEU A 257 26.88 9.95 -5.17
CA LEU A 257 28.04 10.82 -5.41
C LEU A 257 28.94 10.97 -4.18
N GLU A 258 28.38 10.86 -2.97
CA GLU A 258 29.11 10.92 -1.71
C GLU A 258 29.96 9.66 -1.45
N ASP A 259 29.52 8.50 -1.94
CA ASP A 259 30.21 7.21 -1.74
C ASP A 259 31.12 6.88 -2.94
N ALA A 260 32.44 6.92 -2.69
CA ALA A 260 33.47 6.67 -3.68
C ALA A 260 33.29 5.35 -4.45
N SER A 261 32.85 4.29 -3.78
CA SER A 261 32.69 2.99 -4.42
C SER A 261 31.45 2.95 -5.32
N LYS A 262 30.34 3.56 -4.87
CA LYS A 262 29.06 3.50 -5.58
C LYS A 262 29.05 4.35 -6.84
N TRP A 263 29.55 5.59 -6.80
CA TRP A 263 29.58 6.41 -8.02
C TRP A 263 30.54 5.82 -9.05
N GLN A 264 31.66 5.21 -8.64
CA GLN A 264 32.57 4.53 -9.56
C GLN A 264 31.90 3.34 -10.24
N GLN A 265 31.12 2.53 -9.52
CA GLN A 265 30.37 1.42 -10.10
C GLN A 265 29.27 1.89 -11.06
N ALA A 266 28.53 2.93 -10.68
CA ALA A 266 27.50 3.51 -11.54
C ALA A 266 28.12 4.06 -12.83
N LEU A 267 29.20 4.84 -12.74
CA LEU A 267 29.88 5.41 -13.89
C LEU A 267 30.47 4.34 -14.81
N LYS A 268 31.14 3.30 -14.27
CA LYS A 268 31.63 2.16 -15.07
C LYS A 268 30.49 1.49 -15.86
N SER A 269 29.33 1.32 -15.23
CA SER A 269 28.15 0.74 -15.88
C SER A 269 27.63 1.63 -17.00
N VAL A 270 27.54 2.96 -16.78
CA VAL A 270 27.18 3.94 -17.82
C VAL A 270 28.10 3.81 -19.03
N VAL A 271 29.42 3.78 -18.81
CA VAL A 271 30.41 3.67 -19.88
C VAL A 271 30.27 2.36 -20.66
N LEU A 272 30.08 1.23 -19.99
CA LEU A 272 29.94 -0.06 -20.68
C LEU A 272 28.66 -0.11 -21.53
N TYR A 273 27.53 0.36 -21.00
CA TYR A 273 26.26 0.28 -21.70
C TYR A 273 26.13 1.28 -22.86
N VAL A 274 26.76 2.45 -22.79
CA VAL A 274 26.76 3.41 -23.92
C VAL A 274 27.55 2.88 -25.13
N ILE A 275 28.56 2.03 -24.89
CA ILE A 275 29.40 1.43 -25.93
C ILE A 275 28.71 0.22 -26.55
N LEU A 276 27.99 -0.55 -25.75
CA LEU A 276 27.19 -1.69 -26.23
C LEU A 276 25.93 -1.26 -26.97
N ALA A 277 25.48 -0.01 -26.80
CA ALA A 277 24.33 0.53 -27.49
C ALA A 277 24.62 0.68 -29.00
N PRO A 278 23.62 0.43 -29.89
CA PRO A 278 23.75 0.71 -31.31
C PRO A 278 24.11 2.18 -31.57
N TYR A 279 24.89 2.43 -32.62
CA TYR A 279 25.22 3.78 -33.04
C TYR A 279 23.95 4.54 -33.47
N ASP A 280 23.68 5.62 -32.74
CA ASP A 280 22.56 6.53 -32.99
C ASP A 280 22.93 7.94 -32.52
N ASN A 281 22.18 8.94 -32.97
CA ASN A 281 22.38 10.33 -32.58
C ASN A 281 22.29 10.52 -31.05
N GLU A 282 21.37 9.80 -30.40
CA GLU A 282 21.25 9.83 -28.93
C GLU A 282 22.48 9.21 -28.24
N GLN A 283 23.04 8.15 -28.82
CA GLN A 283 24.24 7.51 -28.29
C GLN A 283 25.43 8.46 -28.39
N SER A 284 25.61 9.13 -29.53
CA SER A 284 26.68 10.11 -29.75
C SER A 284 26.59 11.29 -28.77
N ASP A 285 25.40 11.87 -28.56
CA ASP A 285 25.20 12.94 -27.56
C ASP A 285 25.52 12.46 -26.13
N LEU A 286 25.12 11.23 -25.77
CA LEU A 286 25.44 10.66 -24.47
C LEU A 286 26.94 10.46 -24.28
N VAL A 287 27.65 9.93 -25.28
CA VAL A 287 29.11 9.75 -25.24
C VAL A 287 29.80 11.09 -25.02
N HIS A 288 29.42 12.14 -25.76
CA HIS A 288 29.99 13.47 -25.57
C HIS A 288 29.74 14.00 -24.15
N ARG A 289 28.51 13.88 -23.64
CA ARG A 289 28.20 14.32 -22.27
C ARG A 289 29.00 13.57 -21.20
N ILE A 290 29.20 12.26 -21.37
CA ILE A 290 29.98 11.43 -20.43
C ILE A 290 31.47 11.80 -20.53
N SER A 291 31.98 12.11 -21.72
CA SER A 291 33.39 12.48 -21.93
C SER A 291 33.79 13.81 -21.27
N ILE A 292 32.83 14.70 -21.05
CA ILE A 292 33.04 16.01 -20.39
C ILE A 292 33.07 15.88 -18.85
N ASP A 293 32.59 14.77 -18.29
CA ASP A 293 32.54 14.59 -16.84
C ASP A 293 33.95 14.42 -16.23
N LYS A 294 34.33 15.33 -15.34
CA LYS A 294 35.64 15.34 -14.67
C LYS A 294 35.88 14.10 -13.82
N LYS A 295 34.82 13.50 -13.24
CA LYS A 295 34.96 12.28 -12.41
C LYS A 295 35.35 11.06 -13.24
N LEU A 296 35.16 11.09 -14.56
CA LEU A 296 35.61 10.02 -15.46
C LEU A 296 37.15 9.97 -15.58
N GLU A 297 37.82 11.11 -15.41
CA GLU A 297 39.29 11.19 -15.47
C GLU A 297 39.96 10.42 -14.32
N GLU A 298 39.25 10.26 -13.19
CA GLU A 298 39.69 9.45 -12.05
C GLU A 298 39.70 7.94 -12.36
N ILE A 299 39.05 7.50 -13.44
CA ILE A 299 39.01 6.12 -13.90
C ILE A 299 39.67 5.99 -15.28
N PRO A 300 41.02 6.04 -15.35
CA PRO A 300 41.76 6.20 -16.62
C PRO A 300 41.50 5.08 -17.64
N LYS A 301 41.24 3.84 -17.17
CA LYS A 301 40.92 2.70 -18.06
C LYS A 301 39.63 2.91 -18.86
N TYR A 302 38.60 3.49 -18.25
CA TYR A 302 37.30 3.71 -18.88
C TYR A 302 37.27 5.04 -19.66
N SER A 303 38.02 6.05 -19.20
CA SER A 303 38.26 7.28 -19.96
C SER A 303 38.96 6.99 -21.30
N GLY A 304 39.98 6.11 -21.29
CA GLY A 304 40.65 5.67 -22.52
C GLY A 304 39.69 4.96 -23.49
N LEU A 305 38.80 4.11 -22.96
CA LEU A 305 37.83 3.37 -23.77
C LEU A 305 36.84 4.28 -24.50
N ILE A 306 36.33 5.33 -23.83
CA ILE A 306 35.42 6.30 -24.45
C ILE A 306 36.13 7.12 -25.53
N LYS A 307 37.40 7.49 -25.32
CA LYS A 307 38.18 8.27 -26.30
C LYS A 307 38.50 7.49 -27.59
N CYS A 308 38.33 6.16 -27.58
CA CYS A 308 38.55 5.31 -28.75
C CYS A 308 37.30 5.17 -29.65
N ILE A 309 36.16 5.75 -29.25
CA ILE A 309 34.87 5.70 -29.94
C ILE A 309 34.55 7.07 -30.49
#